data_AF-A0A355D7A2-F1
#
_entry.id   AF-A0A355D7A2-F1
#
_cell.length_a   1.000
_cell.length_b   1.000
_cell.length_c   1.000
_cell.angle_alpha   90.00
_cell.angle_beta   90.00
_cell.angle_gamma   90.00
#
_symmetry.space_group_name_H-M   'P 1'
#
loop_
_entity.id
_entity.type
_entity.pdbx_description
1 polymer ?
#
loop_
_entity_poly.entity_id
_entity_poly.type
_entity_poly.pdbx_seq_one_letter_code
_entity_poly.pdbx_strand_id
1 'polypeptide(L)'
;MYFDISNAREEIIELRMYTILNLCRVLYYLKENVICSKKEGGQWACSNLPKEYIKTVEKALNCYEKGEEANFNEKGLVNFADFIMNNIDNYFNSEVK
;
A
#
# COMPACT_ATOMS: atom_id res chain seq x y z
N MET A 1 6.45 7.26 -9.65
CA MET A 1 5.69 6.02 -9.38
C MET A 1 6.58 4.87 -8.93
N TYR A 2 7.53 4.34 -9.72
CA TYR A 2 8.49 3.32 -9.20
C TYR A 2 9.53 3.91 -8.23
N PHE A 3 9.99 5.14 -8.48
CA PHE A 3 10.85 5.89 -7.55
C PHE A 3 10.12 6.34 -6.26
N ASP A 4 8.79 6.29 -6.20
CA ASP A 4 8.01 6.68 -5.00
C ASP A 4 7.90 5.55 -3.96
N ILE A 5 8.37 4.34 -4.29
CA ILE A 5 8.17 3.16 -3.43
C ILE A 5 9.50 2.51 -3.00
N SER A 6 10.64 2.96 -3.52
CA SER A 6 11.95 2.38 -3.18
C SER A 6 12.31 2.55 -1.71
N ASN A 7 11.79 3.59 -1.05
CA ASN A 7 11.99 3.87 0.37
C ASN A 7 10.74 3.50 1.21
N ALA A 8 9.84 2.69 0.67
CA ALA A 8 8.57 2.41 1.33
C ALA A 8 8.75 1.74 2.71
N ARG A 9 9.84 0.99 2.93
CA ARG A 9 10.13 0.37 4.24
C ARG A 9 10.45 1.42 5.30
N GLU A 10 11.18 2.46 4.94
CA GLU A 10 11.56 3.55 5.83
C GLU A 10 10.40 4.56 5.97
N GLU A 11 9.80 4.97 4.86
CA GLU A 11 8.70 5.93 4.83
C GLU A 11 7.42 5.40 5.45
N ILE A 12 7.19 4.07 5.49
CA ILE A 12 6.01 3.53 6.15
C ILE A 12 6.08 3.67 7.66
N ILE A 13 7.27 3.90 8.24
CA ILE A 13 7.41 4.17 9.67
C ILE A 13 7.08 5.64 9.97
N GLU A 14 7.56 6.57 9.14
CA GLU A 14 7.37 8.01 9.34
C GLU A 14 6.00 8.51 8.86
N LEU A 15 5.58 8.11 7.66
CA LEU A 15 4.37 8.59 6.97
C LEU A 15 3.32 7.47 6.81
N ARG A 16 3.18 6.65 7.85
CA ARG A 16 2.39 5.40 7.94
C ARG A 16 1.19 5.33 6.98
N MET A 17 0.16 6.16 7.22
CA MET A 17 -1.08 6.08 6.43
C MET A 17 -0.89 6.45 4.96
N TYR A 18 -0.06 7.47 4.67
CA TYR A 18 0.17 7.92 3.31
C TYR A 18 0.94 6.88 2.51
N THR A 19 1.95 6.27 3.11
CA THR A 19 2.75 5.22 2.49
C THR A 19 1.90 3.97 2.23
N ILE A 20 1.09 3.52 3.20
CA ILE A 20 0.15 2.40 3.02
C ILE A 20 -0.77 2.65 1.82
N LEU A 21 -1.44 3.80 1.75
CA LEU A 21 -2.41 4.08 0.70
C LEU A 21 -1.75 4.33 -0.67
N ASN A 22 -0.54 4.90 -0.70
CA ASN A 22 0.24 5.03 -1.92
C ASN A 22 0.63 3.66 -2.48
N LEU A 23 1.10 2.74 -1.64
CA LEU A 23 1.42 1.36 -2.04
C LEU A 23 0.19 0.65 -2.62
N CYS A 24 -0.97 0.78 -1.96
CA CYS A 24 -2.23 0.21 -2.46
C CYS A 24 -2.61 0.76 -3.84
N ARG A 25 -2.49 2.08 -4.01
CA ARG A 25 -2.78 2.78 -5.28
C ARG A 25 -1.87 2.33 -6.42
N VAL A 26 -0.57 2.16 -6.15
CA VAL A 26 0.39 1.67 -7.15
C VAL A 26 0.09 0.24 -7.55
N LEU A 27 -0.18 -0.64 -6.58
CA LEU A 27 -0.52 -2.02 -6.88
C LEU A 27 -1.81 -2.14 -7.69
N TYR A 28 -2.83 -1.35 -7.38
CA TYR A 28 -4.08 -1.33 -8.14
C TYR A 28 -3.82 -0.90 -9.60
N TYR A 29 -3.06 0.19 -9.80
CA TYR A 29 -2.69 0.63 -11.14
C TYR A 29 -1.98 -0.49 -11.93
N LEU A 30 -1.02 -1.18 -11.31
CA LEU A 30 -0.29 -2.24 -12.00
C LEU A 30 -1.18 -3.45 -12.32
N LYS A 31 -2.05 -3.85 -11.41
CA LYS A 31 -2.88 -5.06 -11.59
C LYS A 31 -4.03 -4.86 -12.57
N GLU A 32 -4.61 -3.66 -12.61
CA GLU A 32 -5.88 -3.41 -13.30
C GLU A 32 -5.82 -2.24 -14.28
N ASN A 33 -4.65 -1.60 -14.44
CA ASN A 33 -4.43 -0.42 -15.29
C ASN A 33 -5.36 0.77 -14.96
N VAL A 34 -5.71 0.94 -13.68
CA VAL A 34 -6.59 2.00 -13.19
C VAL A 34 -5.80 3.12 -12.50
N ILE A 35 -5.93 4.36 -13.01
CA ILE A 35 -5.44 5.55 -12.31
C ILE A 35 -6.47 5.93 -11.25
N CYS A 36 -6.11 5.80 -9.98
CA CYS A 36 -7.00 6.03 -8.84
C CYS A 36 -6.39 6.96 -7.79
N SER A 37 -7.23 7.46 -6.89
CA SER A 37 -6.84 8.18 -5.67
C SER A 37 -6.27 7.24 -4.61
N LYS A 38 -5.69 7.80 -3.54
CA LYS A 38 -5.23 7.03 -2.35
C LYS A 38 -6.39 6.27 -1.69
N LYS A 39 -7.55 6.91 -1.59
CA LYS A 39 -8.77 6.32 -1.01
C LYS A 39 -9.25 5.14 -1.83
N GLU A 40 -9.40 5.33 -3.14
CA GLU A 40 -9.82 4.26 -4.05
C GLU A 40 -8.82 3.10 -4.08
N GLY A 41 -7.52 3.40 -4.09
CA GLY A 41 -6.47 2.38 -3.97
C GLY A 41 -6.59 1.56 -2.68
N GLY A 42 -6.83 2.21 -1.54
CA GLY A 42 -7.08 1.52 -0.27
C GLY A 42 -8.35 0.66 -0.29
N GLN A 43 -9.46 1.17 -0.85
CA GLN A 43 -10.71 0.42 -0.96
C GLN A 43 -10.56 -0.82 -1.85
N TRP A 44 -9.85 -0.69 -2.96
CA TRP A 44 -9.50 -1.82 -3.80
C TRP A 44 -8.65 -2.84 -3.03
N ALA A 45 -7.65 -2.38 -2.28
CA ALA A 45 -6.80 -3.26 -1.48
C ALA A 45 -7.58 -4.02 -0.40
N CYS A 46 -8.56 -3.41 0.28
CA CYS A 46 -9.42 -4.12 1.22
C CYS A 46 -10.21 -5.28 0.59
N SER A 47 -10.47 -5.21 -0.71
CA SER A 47 -11.24 -6.24 -1.44
C SER A 47 -10.35 -7.31 -2.09
N ASN A 48 -9.06 -7.01 -2.32
CA ASN A 48 -8.16 -7.83 -3.14
C ASN A 48 -6.92 -8.35 -2.41
N LEU A 49 -6.56 -7.79 -1.25
CA LEU A 49 -5.40 -8.24 -0.48
C LEU A 49 -5.73 -9.38 0.49
N PRO A 50 -4.71 -10.17 0.90
CA PRO A 50 -4.85 -11.15 1.98
C PRO A 50 -5.46 -10.56 3.25
N LYS A 51 -6.27 -11.36 3.96
CA LYS A 51 -7.01 -10.95 5.16
C LYS A 51 -6.14 -10.35 6.27
N GLU A 52 -4.88 -10.77 6.35
CA GLU A 52 -3.92 -10.25 7.34
C GLU A 52 -3.60 -8.75 7.15
N TYR A 53 -3.75 -8.23 5.93
CA TYR A 53 -3.45 -6.83 5.61
C TYR A 53 -4.68 -5.92 5.57
N ILE A 54 -5.89 -6.48 5.45
CA ILE A 54 -7.14 -5.70 5.35
C ILE A 54 -7.26 -4.71 6.51
N LYS A 55 -7.05 -5.16 7.76
CA LYS A 55 -7.14 -4.28 8.94
C LYS A 55 -6.14 -3.12 8.92
N THR A 56 -4.95 -3.33 8.36
CA THR A 56 -3.92 -2.28 8.21
C THR A 56 -4.40 -1.22 7.22
N VAL A 57 -4.99 -1.65 6.10
CA VAL A 57 -5.51 -0.75 5.07
C VAL A 57 -6.75 0.01 5.54
N GLU A 58 -7.71 -0.67 6.17
CA GLU A 58 -8.90 -0.05 6.76
C GLU A 58 -8.54 1.02 7.79
N LYS A 59 -7.54 0.73 8.63
CA LYS A 59 -7.03 1.69 9.60
C LYS A 59 -6.42 2.91 8.92
N ALA A 60 -5.60 2.71 7.88
CA ALA A 60 -5.02 3.81 7.11
C ALA A 60 -6.08 4.66 6.40
N LEU A 61 -7.13 4.04 5.85
CA LEU A 61 -8.28 4.75 5.26
C LEU A 61 -8.98 5.63 6.29
N ASN A 62 -9.30 5.08 7.46
CA ASN A 62 -9.95 5.84 8.54
C ASN A 62 -9.11 7.04 8.99
N CYS A 63 -7.80 6.84 9.18
CA CYS A 63 -6.86 7.91 9.51
C CYS A 63 -6.83 9.00 8.44
N TYR A 64 -6.75 8.60 7.18
CA TYR A 64 -6.69 9.52 6.05
C TYR A 64 -7.97 10.37 5.90
N GLU A 65 -9.14 9.78 6.12
CA GLU A 65 -10.42 10.49 6.04
C GLU A 65 -10.63 11.45 7.21
N LYS A 66 -10.14 11.10 8.40
CA LYS A 66 -10.28 11.92 9.61
C LYS A 66 -9.16 12.93 9.81
N GLY A 67 -8.05 12.80 9.07
CA GLY A 67 -6.84 13.59 9.32
C GLY A 67 -6.18 13.26 10.65
N GLU A 68 -6.30 12.01 11.11
CA GLU A 68 -5.79 11.54 12.40
C GLU A 68 -4.62 10.58 12.19
N GLU A 69 -3.66 10.60 13.11
CA GLU A 69 -2.64 9.56 13.18
C GLU A 69 -3.15 8.35 13.96
N ALA A 70 -2.61 7.16 13.66
CA ALA A 70 -2.85 6.00 14.50
C ALA A 70 -1.60 5.18 14.73
N ASN A 71 -1.62 4.44 15.84
CA ASN A 71 -0.55 3.53 16.20
C ASN A 71 -0.60 2.29 15.35
N PHE A 72 0.40 2.08 14.50
CA PHE A 72 0.61 0.84 13.78
C PHE A 72 1.73 0.05 14.44
N ASN A 73 1.65 -1.27 14.36
CA ASN A 73 2.78 -2.11 14.74
C ASN A 73 3.84 -2.00 13.63
N GLU A 74 5.04 -1.50 13.95
CA GLU A 74 6.10 -1.26 12.97
C GLU A 74 6.49 -2.52 12.19
N LYS A 75 6.60 -3.67 12.88
CA LYS A 75 6.87 -4.95 12.20
C LYS A 75 5.76 -5.30 11.20
N GLY A 76 4.49 -5.05 11.56
CA GLY A 76 3.35 -5.24 10.68
C GLY A 76 3.38 -4.30 9.47
N LEU A 77 3.86 -3.06 9.64
CA LEU A 77 4.04 -2.10 8.56
C LEU A 77 5.13 -2.56 7.59
N VAL A 78 6.31 -2.93 8.10
CA VAL A 78 7.39 -3.44 7.25
C VAL A 78 6.94 -4.68 6.49
N ASN A 79 6.27 -5.63 7.16
CA ASN A 79 5.71 -6.81 6.48
C ASN A 79 4.71 -6.46 5.38
N PHE A 80 3.89 -5.43 5.58
CA PHE A 80 2.96 -4.93 4.57
C PHE A 80 3.70 -4.31 3.39
N ALA A 81 4.68 -3.44 3.64
CA ALA A 81 5.50 -2.82 2.60
C ALA A 81 6.20 -3.89 1.76
N ASP A 82 6.85 -4.85 2.41
CA ASP A 82 7.55 -5.97 1.78
C ASP A 82 6.63 -6.78 0.88
N PHE A 83 5.43 -7.09 1.37
CA PHE A 83 4.44 -7.82 0.60
C PHE A 83 4.03 -7.08 -0.67
N ILE A 84 3.71 -5.79 -0.57
CA ILE A 84 3.30 -5.01 -1.75
C ILE A 84 4.46 -4.83 -2.72
N MET A 85 5.66 -4.51 -2.22
CA MET A 85 6.86 -4.35 -3.05
C MET A 85 7.17 -5.63 -3.84
N ASN A 86 7.13 -6.80 -3.18
CA ASN A 86 7.32 -8.08 -3.86
C ASN A 86 6.26 -8.32 -4.95
N ASN A 87 5.00 -7.93 -4.73
CA ASN A 87 3.96 -8.03 -5.75
C ASN A 87 4.21 -7.10 -6.94
N ILE A 88 4.70 -5.89 -6.68
CA ILE A 88 5.06 -4.90 -7.69
C ILE A 88 6.25 -5.41 -8.52
N ASP A 89 7.32 -5.87 -7.87
CA ASP A 89 8.51 -6.39 -8.55
C ASP A 89 8.17 -7.64 -9.38
N ASN A 90 7.34 -8.54 -8.85
CA ASN A 90 6.87 -9.70 -9.61
C ASN A 90 6.06 -9.32 -10.85
N TYR A 91 5.26 -8.26 -10.78
CA TYR A 91 4.53 -7.75 -11.94
C TYR A 91 5.51 -7.28 -13.04
N PHE A 92 6.48 -6.45 -12.68
CA PHE A 92 7.50 -5.98 -13.64
C PHE A 92 8.33 -7.12 -14.23
N ASN A 93 8.70 -8.12 -13.42
CA ASN A 93 9.45 -9.28 -13.90
C ASN A 93 8.62 -10.21 -14.81
N SER A 94 7.29 -10.17 -14.72
CA SER A 94 6.39 -10.95 -15.58
C SER A 94 6.14 -10.33 -16.95
N GLU A 95 6.24 -9.00 -17.06
CA GLU A 95 6.07 -8.23 -18.33
C GLU A 95 7.35 -8.23 -19.20
N VAL A 96 8.49 -8.69 -18.67
CA VAL A 96 9.79 -8.73 -19.38
C VAL A 96 10.06 -10.11 -20.03
N LYS A 97 9.06 -11.00 -20.07
CA LYS A 97 9.11 -12.27 -20.83
C LYS A 97 8.18 -12.23 -22.03
#